data_AF-A0A3D3J190-F1
#
_entry.id   AF-A0A3D3J190-F1
#
_cell.length_a   1.000
_cell.length_b   1.000
_cell.length_c   1.000
_cell.angle_alpha   90.00
_cell.angle_beta   90.00
_cell.angle_gamma   90.00
#
_symmetry.space_group_name_H-M   'P 1'
#
loop_
_entity.id
_entity.type
_entity.pdbx_description
1 polymer ?
#
loop_
_entity_poly.entity_id
_entity_poly.type
_entity_poly.pdbx_seq_one_letter_code
_entity_poly.pdbx_strand_id
1 'polypeptide(L)' 'PVTVCGELASDPDAIVRLVDMGVDALSVSPKSLLKVRKAICEM' A
#
# COMPACT_ATOMS: atom_id res chain seq x y z
N PRO A 1 9.70 -11.96 4.17
CA PRO A 1 8.91 -10.72 4.21
C PRO A 1 9.32 -9.79 3.05
N VAL A 2 8.38 -9.47 2.17
CA VAL A 2 8.56 -8.56 1.02
C VAL A 2 7.99 -7.19 1.38
N THR A 3 8.81 -6.16 1.25
CA THR A 3 8.42 -4.77 1.51
C THR A 3 8.51 -3.95 0.22
N VAL A 4 7.48 -3.18 -0.08
CA VAL A 4 7.46 -2.27 -1.24
C VAL A 4 7.55 -0.82 -0.78
N CYS A 5 8.45 -0.07 -1.41
CA CYS A 5 8.68 1.35 -1.15
C CYS A 5 8.40 2.17 -2.43
N GLY A 6 8.26 3.49 -2.25
CA GLY A 6 8.13 4.44 -3.36
C GLY A 6 6.69 4.85 -3.65
N GLU A 7 6.49 5.58 -4.75
CA GLU A 7 5.19 6.16 -5.11
C GLU A 7 4.13 5.09 -5.35
N LEU A 8 4.52 3.94 -5.92
CA LEU A 8 3.63 2.80 -6.15
C LEU A 8 3.04 2.25 -4.84
N ALA A 9 3.81 2.23 -3.75
CA ALA A 9 3.32 1.81 -2.43
C ALA A 9 2.28 2.78 -1.85
N SER A 10 2.22 4.01 -2.37
CA SER A 10 1.27 5.06 -1.95
C SER A 10 0.07 5.20 -2.90
N ASP A 11 0.02 4.41 -3.97
CA ASP A 11 -1.03 4.47 -4.98
C ASP A 11 -2.18 3.49 -4.64
N PRO A 12 -3.41 3.98 -4.42
CA PRO A 12 -4.55 3.15 -3.98
C PRO A 12 -4.91 2.02 -4.95
N ASP A 13 -4.79 2.23 -6.26
CA ASP A 13 -5.08 1.21 -7.27
C ASP A 13 -4.00 0.12 -7.30
N ALA A 14 -2.74 0.50 -7.06
CA ALA A 14 -1.64 -0.46 -6.95
C ALA A 14 -1.66 -1.25 -5.65
N ILE A 15 -2.04 -0.64 -4.53
CA ILE A 15 -2.06 -1.28 -3.20
C ILE A 15 -2.91 -2.55 -3.20
N VAL A 16 -4.09 -2.52 -3.84
CA VAL A 16 -4.96 -3.71 -3.94
C VAL A 16 -4.23 -4.87 -4.64
N ARG A 17 -3.54 -4.59 -5.75
CA ARG A 17 -2.73 -5.60 -6.45
C ARG A 17 -1.53 -6.08 -5.64
N LEU A 18 -0.87 -5.18 -4.90
CA LEU A 18 0.27 -5.54 -4.07
C LEU A 18 -0.14 -6.45 -2.91
N VAL A 19 -1.29 -6.17 -2.28
CA VAL A 19 -1.88 -7.03 -1.25
C VAL A 19 -2.27 -8.39 -1.84
N ASP A 20 -2.90 -8.41 -3.01
CA ASP A 20 -3.28 -9.66 -3.71
C ASP A 20 -2.05 -10.50 -4.13
N MET A 21 -0.94 -9.86 -4.44
CA MET A 21 0.36 -10.53 -4.67
C MET A 21 1.02 -11.07 -3.40
N GLY A 22 0.47 -10.77 -2.21
CA GLY A 22 1.01 -11.23 -0.92
C GLY A 22 2.18 -10.40 -0.39
N VAL A 23 2.23 -9.09 -0.68
CA VAL A 23 3.22 -8.18 -0.08
C VAL A 23 2.99 -8.06 1.43
N ASP A 24 4.04 -8.27 2.22
CA ASP A 24 3.97 -8.24 3.68
C ASP A 24 3.92 -6.81 4.26
N ALA A 25 4.57 -5.84 3.62
CA ALA A 25 4.67 -4.47 4.15
C ALA A 25 4.79 -3.38 3.05
N LEU A 26 4.28 -2.19 3.35
CA LEU A 26 4.37 -1.01 2.50
C LEU A 26 5.07 0.14 3.25
N SER A 27 6.11 0.71 2.64
CA SER A 27 6.77 1.91 3.16
C SER A 27 6.29 3.13 2.38
N VAL A 28 5.48 3.95 3.04
CA VAL A 28 4.79 5.09 2.43
C VAL A 28 5.13 6.39 3.14
N SER A 29 4.95 7.51 2.44
CA SER A 29 5.07 8.83 3.06
C SER A 29 4.00 9.02 4.14
N PRO A 30 4.28 9.74 5.25
CA PRO A 30 3.30 9.96 6.32
C PRO A 30 1.98 10.58 5.84
N LYS A 31 2.05 11.44 4.81
CA LYS A 31 0.89 12.07 4.17
C LYS A 31 -0.04 11.06 3.49
N SER A 32 0.50 9.92 3.04
CA SER A 32 -0.24 8.88 2.32
C SER A 32 -0.74 7.76 3.22
N LEU A 33 -0.27 7.67 4.48
CA LEU A 33 -0.64 6.60 5.41
C LEU A 33 -2.16 6.44 5.58
N LEU A 34 -2.89 7.54 5.76
CA LEU A 34 -4.34 7.49 5.93
C LEU A 34 -5.05 7.02 4.66
N LYS A 35 -4.57 7.46 3.49
CA LYS A 35 -5.11 7.06 2.18
C LYS A 35 -4.88 5.58 1.91
N VAL A 36 -3.67 5.10 2.16
CA VAL A 36 -3.26 3.68 2.01
C VAL A 36 -4.07 2.80 2.94
N ARG A 37 -4.15 3.17 4.23
CA ARG A 37 -4.91 2.40 5.23
C ARG A 37 -6.41 2.35 4.87
N LYS A 38 -6.97 3.47 4.40
CA LYS A 38 -8.34 3.54 3.92
C LYS A 38 -8.56 2.59 2.74
N ALA A 39 -7.68 2.61 1.74
CA ALA A 39 -7.77 1.71 0.58
C ALA A 39 -7.73 0.23 0.97
N ILE A 40 -6.93 -0.16 1.96
CA ILE A 40 -6.86 -1.55 2.46
C ILE A 40 -8.10 -1.93 3.29
N CYS A 41 -8.68 -1.00 4.06
CA CYS A 41 -9.85 -1.31 4.89
C CYS A 41 -11.18 -1.26 4.13
N GLU A 42 -11.23 -0.59 2.99
CA GLU A 42 -12.43 -0.44 2.15
C GLU A 42 -12.41 -1.32 0.89
N MET A 43 -11.38 -2.14 0.70
CA MET A 43 -11.30 -3.13 -0.39
C MET A 43 -12.30 -4.26 -0.24
#